data_AF-A0A3D2M7Y6-F1
#
_entry.id   AF-A0A3D2M7Y6-F1
#
_cell.length_a   1.000
_cell.length_b   1.000
_cell.length_c   1.000
_cell.angle_alpha   90.00
_cell.angle_beta   90.00
_cell.angle_gamma   90.00
#
_symmetry.space_group_name_H-M   'P 1'
#
loop_
_entity.id
_entity.type
_entity.pdbx_description
1 polymer ?
#
loop_
_entity_poly.entity_id
_entity_poly.type
_entity_poly.pdbx_seq_one_letter_code
_entity_poly.pdbx_strand_id
1 'polypeptide(L)'
;MQLLNEMKSGTGHHRNNERVHGILQHAEAKGRSRMAEHLAYSTDVSVAQAGELMAVAPKGQTSNKAQSIASAWFAAAGGKG
;
A
#
# COMPACT_ATOMS: atom_id res chain seq x y z
N MET A 1 -37.17 10.30 -7.83
CA MET A 1 -36.35 9.10 -8.07
C MET A 1 -34.84 9.39 -8.18
N GLN A 2 -34.37 10.65 -8.23
CA GLN A 2 -32.94 10.98 -8.39
C GLN A 2 -32.15 10.92 -7.07
N LEU A 3 -32.74 11.40 -5.96
CA LEU A 3 -32.16 11.34 -4.61
C LEU A 3 -31.74 9.94 -4.13
N LEU A 4 -32.43 8.88 -4.57
CA LEU A 4 -32.10 7.51 -4.21
C LEU A 4 -30.84 7.00 -4.95
N ASN A 5 -30.55 7.56 -6.13
CA ASN A 5 -29.36 7.24 -6.91
C ASN A 5 -28.13 8.03 -6.41
N GLU A 6 -28.32 9.26 -5.94
CA GLU A 6 -27.26 10.03 -5.23
C GLU A 6 -26.87 9.37 -3.89
N MET A 7 -27.83 8.90 -3.08
CA MET A 7 -27.52 8.17 -1.83
C MET A 7 -26.75 6.88 -2.09
N LYS A 8 -27.02 6.20 -3.21
CA LYS A 8 -26.28 5.00 -3.64
C LYS A 8 -24.89 5.33 -4.23
N SER A 9 -24.67 6.58 -4.63
CA SER A 9 -23.38 7.08 -5.10
C SER A 9 -22.49 7.60 -3.95
N GLY A 10 -23.09 8.06 -2.84
CA GLY A 10 -22.39 8.50 -1.63
C GLY A 10 -21.66 7.39 -0.85
N THR A 11 -21.84 6.12 -1.22
CA THR A 11 -21.23 4.97 -0.53
C THR A 11 -19.82 4.62 -1.02
N GLY A 12 -19.36 5.19 -2.14
CA GLY A 12 -18.06 4.85 -2.71
C GLY A 12 -16.89 5.15 -1.77
N HIS A 13 -16.92 6.31 -1.11
CA HIS A 13 -15.88 6.72 -0.18
C HIS A 13 -15.96 5.96 1.14
N HIS A 14 -17.16 5.69 1.65
CA HIS A 14 -17.36 4.86 2.84
C HIS A 14 -16.83 3.44 2.62
N ARG A 15 -17.16 2.82 1.49
CA ARG A 15 -16.66 1.49 1.11
C ARG A 15 -15.15 1.46 0.97
N ASN A 16 -14.55 2.52 0.41
CA ASN A 16 -13.10 2.62 0.30
C ASN A 16 -12.45 2.77 1.68
N ASN A 17 -13.00 3.60 2.56
CA ASN A 17 -12.47 3.79 3.90
C ASN A 17 -12.59 2.52 4.75
N GLU A 18 -13.70 1.80 4.67
CA GLU A 18 -13.89 0.48 5.31
C GLU A 18 -12.87 -0.53 4.82
N ARG A 19 -12.62 -0.57 3.50
CA ARG A 19 -11.60 -1.42 2.88
C ARG A 19 -10.20 -1.07 3.37
N VAL A 20 -9.83 0.21 3.35
CA VAL A 20 -8.53 0.71 3.83
C VAL A 20 -8.32 0.34 5.30
N HIS A 21 -9.31 0.60 6.17
CA HIS A 21 -9.23 0.22 7.58
C HIS A 21 -9.12 -1.29 7.77
N GLY A 22 -9.88 -2.10 7.03
CA GLY A 22 -9.81 -3.56 7.13
C GLY A 22 -8.44 -4.13 6.74
N ILE A 23 -7.79 -3.56 5.71
CA ILE A 23 -6.45 -3.98 5.28
C ILE A 23 -5.41 -3.64 6.36
N LEU A 24 -5.47 -2.44 6.92
CA LEU A 24 -4.52 -1.99 7.95
C LEU A 24 -4.68 -2.73 9.29
N GLN A 25 -5.90 -3.17 9.62
CA GLN A 25 -6.19 -3.94 10.83
C GLN A 25 -6.04 -5.46 10.66
N HIS A 26 -5.69 -5.94 9.46
CA HIS A 26 -5.56 -7.37 9.19
C HIS A 26 -4.47 -8.02 10.06
N ALA A 27 -4.70 -9.25 10.52
CA ALA A 27 -3.72 -9.96 11.36
C ALA A 27 -2.36 -10.10 10.67
N GLU A 28 -2.36 -10.24 9.34
CA GLU A 28 -1.14 -10.37 8.52
C GLU A 28 -0.44 -9.04 8.22
N ALA A 29 -1.15 -7.92 8.42
CA ALA A 29 -0.56 -6.58 8.40
C ALA A 29 0.32 -6.35 9.65
N LYS A 30 0.10 -7.12 10.73
CA LYS A 30 0.92 -7.06 11.94
C LYS A 30 2.36 -7.49 11.62
N GLY A 31 3.28 -6.54 11.70
CA GLY A 31 4.69 -6.73 11.32
C GLY A 31 4.98 -6.50 9.84
N ARG A 32 3.98 -6.07 9.05
CA ARG A 32 4.08 -5.74 7.62
C ARG A 32 3.37 -4.41 7.29
N SER A 33 3.36 -3.44 8.22
CA SER A 33 2.61 -2.18 8.10
C SER A 33 2.82 -1.47 6.76
N ARG A 34 4.08 -1.40 6.28
CA ARG A 34 4.41 -0.75 5.00
C ARG A 34 3.79 -1.44 3.77
N MET A 35 3.63 -2.76 3.82
CA MET A 35 2.96 -3.54 2.76
C MET A 35 1.45 -3.35 2.84
N ALA A 36 0.89 -3.36 4.05
CA ALA A 36 -0.54 -3.09 4.26
C ALA A 36 -0.94 -1.68 3.83
N GLU A 37 -0.12 -0.66 4.14
CA GLU A 37 -0.31 0.71 3.67
C GLU A 37 -0.25 0.81 2.15
N HIS A 38 0.73 0.14 1.51
CA HIS A 38 0.79 0.09 0.05
C HIS A 38 -0.44 -0.58 -0.55
N LEU A 39 -0.91 -1.68 0.04
CA LEU A 39 -2.12 -2.37 -0.42
C LEU A 39 -3.39 -1.53 -0.21
N ALA A 40 -3.45 -0.79 0.89
CA ALA A 40 -4.61 0.04 1.22
C ALA A 40 -4.68 1.33 0.37
N TYR A 41 -3.55 2.02 0.16
CA TYR A 41 -3.53 3.33 -0.48
C TYR A 41 -3.12 3.31 -1.96
N SER A 42 -2.37 2.30 -2.39
CA SER A 42 -1.82 2.24 -3.76
C SER A 42 -2.48 1.16 -4.61
N THR A 43 -3.41 0.38 -4.07
CA THR A 43 -4.15 -0.65 -4.84
C THR A 43 -5.63 -0.72 -4.51
N ASP A 44 -6.42 -1.26 -5.45
CA ASP A 44 -7.87 -1.43 -5.34
C ASP A 44 -8.28 -2.88 -4.95
N VAL A 45 -7.49 -3.54 -4.11
CA VAL A 45 -7.76 -4.91 -3.64
C VAL A 45 -8.69 -4.93 -2.41
N SER A 46 -9.48 -5.99 -2.26
CA SER A 46 -10.31 -6.19 -1.07
C SER A 46 -9.48 -6.58 0.16
N VAL A 47 -10.06 -6.50 1.36
CA VAL A 47 -9.40 -6.92 2.62
C VAL A 47 -8.93 -8.37 2.56
N ALA A 48 -9.76 -9.27 2.01
CA ALA A 48 -9.43 -10.68 1.86
C ALA A 48 -8.24 -10.89 0.89
N GLN A 49 -8.27 -10.26 -0.29
CA GLN A 49 -7.16 -10.33 -1.24
C GLN A 49 -5.87 -9.73 -0.66
N ALA A 50 -5.97 -8.63 0.09
CA ALA A 50 -4.80 -8.05 0.74
C ALA A 50 -4.20 -9.04 1.75
N GLY A 51 -5.04 -9.75 2.50
CA GLY A 51 -4.62 -10.84 3.37
C GLY A 51 -3.86 -11.93 2.61
N GLU A 52 -4.46 -12.49 1.56
CA GLU A 52 -3.80 -13.49 0.72
C GLU A 52 -2.47 -13.01 0.12
N LEU A 53 -2.41 -11.76 -0.35
CA LEU A 53 -1.18 -11.15 -0.86
C LEU A 53 -0.12 -11.02 0.24
N MET A 54 -0.51 -10.61 1.46
CA MET A 54 0.40 -10.55 2.60
C MET A 54 0.83 -11.94 3.11
N ALA A 55 -0.02 -12.95 2.95
CA ALA A 55 0.25 -14.35 3.30
C ALA A 55 1.33 -14.93 2.37
N VAL A 56 1.18 -14.70 1.06
CA VAL A 56 2.06 -15.22 0.01
C VAL A 56 3.33 -14.39 -0.14
N ALA A 57 3.29 -13.09 0.19
CA ALA A 57 4.43 -12.22 -0.04
C ALA A 57 5.64 -12.58 0.87
N PRO A 58 6.83 -12.77 0.27
CA PRO A 58 8.05 -12.98 1.02
C PRO A 58 8.37 -11.72 1.84
N LYS A 59 8.68 -11.90 3.13
CA LYS A 59 8.96 -10.82 4.12
C LYS A 59 10.18 -9.94 3.79
N GLY A 60 10.83 -10.12 2.63
CA GLY A 60 12.11 -9.52 2.28
C GLY A 60 12.07 -8.36 1.28
N GLN A 61 10.91 -7.93 0.79
CA GLN A 61 10.85 -6.83 -0.19
C GLN A 61 10.74 -5.45 0.48
N THR A 62 11.65 -5.16 1.41
CA THR A 62 12.06 -3.78 1.61
C THR A 62 12.82 -3.37 0.35
N SER A 63 12.17 -2.62 -0.53
CA SER A 63 12.78 -2.09 -1.76
C SER A 63 14.11 -1.39 -1.45
N ASN A 64 15.20 -2.14 -1.60
CA ASN A 64 16.58 -1.66 -1.52
C ASN A 64 16.94 -0.73 -2.71
N LYS A 65 15.96 -0.48 -3.60
CA LYS A 65 16.08 0.47 -4.73
C LYS A 65 16.31 1.92 -4.29
N ALA A 66 15.93 2.30 -3.07
CA ALA A 66 16.25 3.63 -2.54
C ALA A 66 17.73 3.79 -2.18
N GLN A 67 18.45 2.70 -1.88
CA GLN A 67 19.86 2.76 -1.49
C GLN A 67 20.79 2.86 -2.70
N SER A 68 20.41 2.26 -3.85
CA SER A 68 21.22 2.30 -5.07
C SER A 68 21.25 3.66 -5.77
N ILE A 69 20.20 4.48 -5.63
CA ILE A 69 20.21 5.83 -6.22
C ILE A 69 21.11 6.80 -5.44
N ALA A 70 21.23 6.64 -4.12
CA ALA A 70 22.09 7.51 -3.31
C ALA A 70 23.58 7.29 -3.64
N SER A 71 24.01 6.04 -3.82
CA SER A 71 25.41 5.72 -4.16
C SER A 71 25.79 6.09 -5.59
N ALA A 72 24.83 6.12 -6.53
CA ALA A 72 25.10 6.46 -7.92
C ALA A 72 25.43 7.96 -8.11
N TRP A 73 24.85 8.83 -7.28
CA TRP A 73 25.08 10.28 -7.37
C TRP A 73 26.42 10.69 -6.75
N PHE A 74 26.88 10.01 -5.70
CA PHE A 74 28.21 10.24 -5.12
C PHE A 74 29.35 9.63 -5.95
N ALA A 75 29.10 8.58 -6.74
CA ALA A 75 30.13 7.99 -7.61
C ALA A 75 30.37 8.79 -8.90
N ALA A 76 29.39 9.56 -9.37
CA ALA A 76 29.50 10.39 -10.58
C ALA A 76 29.98 11.83 -10.29
N ALA A 77 29.76 12.34 -9.07
CA ALA A 77 30.32 13.61 -8.62
C ALA A 77 31.72 13.39 -8.05
N GLY A 78 32.73 13.44 -8.92
CA GLY A 78 34.12 13.13 -8.62
C GLY A 78 34.62 13.62 -7.26
N GLY A 79 34.92 12.68 -6.38
CA GLY A 79 35.85 12.88 -5.27
C GLY A 79 37.26 13.08 -5.83
N LYS A 80 37.63 14.35 -6.07
CA LYS A 80 39.02 14.74 -6.20
C LYS A 80 39.51 15.26 -4.84
N GLY A 81 40.57 14.61 -4.36
CA GLY A 81 41.67 15.24 -3.61
C GLY A 81 41.36 15.74 -2.21
#